data_AF-A0AAN8WQ48-F1
#
_entry.id   AF-A0AAN8WQ48-F1
#
_cell.length_a   1.000
_cell.length_b   1.000
_cell.length_c   1.000
_cell.angle_alpha   90.00
_cell.angle_beta   90.00
_cell.angle_gamma   90.00
#
_symmetry.space_group_name_H-M   'P 1'
#
loop_
_entity.id
_entity.type
_entity.pdbx_description
1 polymer ?
#
loop_
_entity_poly.entity_id
_entity_poly.type
_entity_poly.pdbx_seq_one_letter_code
_entity_poly.pdbx_strand_id
1 'polypeptide(L)'
;MTQIGRHYFNSNEEVQNHKYRVSIWPGNISSIRQHENGILMVTDATHKFLRLDTIYDIMRQLRNRKPDNFKFLCGKQLLGMVVMTIYNQRTYRIDDIAWNLTATSKFSCQGEEITYLDYYQNNYQVRIKDPHQPLLMSKPKKKDLRRGNGSIFLIPELCVATGISDDMRNDNSLMREFVDYTRMGPDKRVQAIRKFSSRLFENEKVKAELNHWGLEFSQELSKVRGRVLPPEIITQGSHYFSYNVAEPDWLKDVRGMA
;
A
#
# COMPACT_ATOMS: atom_id res chain seq x y z
N MET A 1 -5.32 14.00 -0.99
CA MET A 1 -4.90 12.68 -0.51
C MET A 1 -5.85 11.65 -1.08
N THR A 2 -5.34 10.48 -1.46
CA THR A 2 -6.09 9.36 -2.01
C THR A 2 -6.24 8.28 -0.95
N GLN A 3 -7.48 7.85 -0.68
CA GLN A 3 -7.73 6.76 0.25
C GLN A 3 -7.45 5.42 -0.44
N ILE A 4 -6.55 4.63 0.13
CA ILE A 4 -6.28 3.25 -0.30
C ILE A 4 -6.48 2.33 0.90
N GLY A 5 -7.56 1.54 0.86
CA GLY A 5 -7.99 0.75 2.00
C GLY A 5 -8.41 1.64 3.18
N ARG A 6 -7.68 1.54 4.30
CA ARG A 6 -7.94 2.32 5.53
C ARG A 6 -6.95 3.47 5.73
N HIS A 7 -6.08 3.71 4.75
CA HIS A 7 -4.98 4.68 4.87
C HIS A 7 -5.07 5.71 3.76
N TYR A 8 -4.42 6.85 3.96
CA TYR A 8 -4.43 7.96 3.04
C TYR A 8 -3.02 8.23 2.53
N PHE A 9 -2.87 8.33 1.22
CA PHE A 9 -1.59 8.53 0.55
C PHE A 9 -1.62 9.80 -0.30
N ASN A 10 -0.45 10.40 -0.52
CA ASN A 10 -0.31 11.61 -1.31
C ASN A 10 0.46 11.29 -2.60
N SER A 11 -0.26 11.15 -3.71
CA SER A 11 0.32 10.95 -5.04
C SER A 11 1.14 12.14 -5.52
N ASN A 12 0.87 13.35 -5.02
CA ASN A 12 1.56 14.57 -5.46
C ASN A 12 2.94 14.72 -4.84
N GLU A 13 3.21 14.01 -3.74
CA GLU A 13 4.52 13.94 -3.07
C GLU A 13 5.23 12.61 -3.40
N GLU A 14 4.91 11.99 -4.55
CA GLU A 14 5.51 10.71 -4.91
C GLU A 14 7.01 10.81 -5.18
N VAL A 15 7.73 9.74 -4.83
CA VAL A 15 9.14 9.57 -5.13
C VAL A 15 9.30 8.36 -6.03
N GLN A 16 9.85 8.57 -7.23
CA GLN A 16 10.04 7.51 -8.20
C GLN A 16 11.47 6.98 -8.20
N ASN A 17 11.60 5.67 -8.02
CA ASN A 17 12.83 4.93 -8.22
C ASN A 17 12.80 4.26 -9.61
N HIS A 18 13.42 4.92 -10.58
CA HIS A 18 13.44 4.47 -11.98
C HIS A 18 14.27 3.20 -12.18
N LYS A 19 15.36 3.04 -11.42
CA LYS A 19 16.25 1.87 -11.46
C LYS A 19 15.49 0.58 -11.20
N TYR A 20 14.54 0.62 -10.27
CA TYR A 20 13.73 -0.54 -9.91
C TYR A 20 12.26 -0.46 -10.35
N ARG A 21 11.91 0.57 -11.11
CA ARG A 21 10.57 0.79 -11.67
C ARG A 21 9.47 0.81 -10.60
N VAL A 22 9.69 1.57 -9.53
CA VAL A 22 8.75 1.72 -8.40
C VAL A 22 8.49 3.18 -8.08
N SER A 23 7.22 3.54 -7.87
CA SER A 23 6.80 4.79 -7.24
C SER A 23 6.46 4.55 -5.77
N ILE A 24 6.89 5.47 -4.91
CA ILE A 24 6.69 5.44 -3.46
C ILE A 24 5.83 6.64 -3.10
N TRP A 25 4.62 6.37 -2.62
CA TRP A 25 3.69 7.41 -2.19
C TRP A 25 3.74 7.55 -0.68
N PRO A 26 4.14 8.72 -0.14
CA PRO A 26 4.04 8.95 1.29
C PRO A 26 2.59 9.02 1.72
N GLY A 27 2.30 8.56 2.93
CA GLY A 27 0.95 8.55 3.47
C GLY A 27 0.93 8.52 4.98
N ASN A 28 -0.28 8.51 5.52
CA ASN A 28 -0.52 8.41 6.96
C ASN A 28 -1.52 7.29 7.26
N ILE A 29 -1.19 6.52 8.28
CA ILE A 29 -2.13 5.63 8.94
C ILE A 29 -2.79 6.47 10.03
N SER A 30 -4.11 6.56 10.02
CA SER A 30 -4.87 7.26 11.04
C SER A 30 -5.89 6.32 11.68
N SER A 31 -6.00 6.36 13.01
CA SER A 31 -7.03 5.63 13.76
C SER A 31 -7.47 6.47 14.94
N ILE A 32 -8.78 6.57 15.15
CA ILE A 32 -9.36 7.21 16.33
C ILE A 32 -9.91 6.13 17.24
N ARG A 33 -9.52 6.12 18.52
CA ARG A 33 -9.94 5.12 19.51
C ARG A 33 -10.13 5.77 20.88
N GLN A 34 -11.00 5.16 21.68
CA GLN A 34 -11.09 5.47 23.10
C GLN A 34 -9.92 4.80 23.83
N HIS A 35 -9.22 5.59 24.64
CA HIS A 35 -8.16 5.19 25.55
C HIS A 35 -8.54 5.58 26.99
N GLU A 36 -7.73 5.19 27.96
CA GLU A 36 -7.98 5.36 29.40
C GLU A 36 -8.43 6.79 29.77
N ASN A 37 -7.75 7.80 29.21
CA ASN A 37 -7.96 9.21 29.58
C ASN A 37 -8.63 10.03 28.48
N GLY A 38 -9.24 9.40 27.47
CA GLY A 38 -9.96 10.12 26.42
C GLY A 38 -9.89 9.47 25.04
N ILE A 39 -10.42 10.18 24.04
CA ILE A 39 -10.39 9.75 22.65
C ILE A 39 -9.09 10.25 22.03
N LEU A 40 -8.25 9.33 21.54
CA LEU A 40 -6.99 9.67 20.90
C LEU A 40 -7.05 9.35 19.42
N MET A 41 -6.50 10.26 18.62
CA MET A 41 -6.14 9.99 17.23
C MET A 41 -4.68 9.56 17.20
N VAL A 42 -4.45 8.32 16.79
CA VAL A 42 -3.11 7.82 16.48
C VAL A 42 -2.88 8.04 15.00
N THR A 43 -1.78 8.73 14.68
CA THR A 43 -1.31 8.89 13.31
C THR A 43 0.13 8.42 13.18
N ASP A 44 0.44 7.77 12.07
CA ASP A 44 1.80 7.32 11.78
C ASP A 44 2.15 7.46 10.30
N ALA A 45 3.40 7.82 10.03
CA ALA A 45 3.91 7.93 8.66
C ALA A 45 4.04 6.54 8.03
N THR A 46 3.54 6.39 6.81
CA THR A 46 3.60 5.14 6.06
C THR A 46 3.87 5.42 4.59
N HIS A 47 4.15 4.37 3.82
CA HIS A 47 4.47 4.45 2.41
C HIS A 47 3.69 3.39 1.64
N LYS A 48 3.16 3.77 0.48
CA LYS A 48 2.59 2.84 -0.49
C LYS A 48 3.56 2.68 -1.65
N PHE A 49 3.94 1.45 -1.92
CA PHE A 49 4.72 1.12 -3.11
C PHE A 49 3.79 0.76 -4.26
N LEU A 50 4.07 1.32 -5.42
CA LEU A 50 3.38 1.07 -6.68
C LEU A 50 4.43 0.74 -7.74
N ARG A 51 4.20 -0.27 -8.56
CA ARG A 51 5.10 -0.54 -9.69
C ARG A 51 4.77 0.42 -10.82
N LEU A 52 5.80 0.87 -11.54
CA LEU A 52 5.63 1.66 -12.76
C LEU A 52 5.15 0.79 -13.93
N ASP A 53 5.39 -0.52 -13.87
CA ASP A 53 4.88 -1.47 -14.86
C ASP A 53 3.38 -1.73 -14.67
N THR A 54 2.65 -1.65 -15.78
CA THR A 54 1.26 -2.09 -15.83
C THR A 54 1.19 -3.62 -15.76
N ILE A 55 0.03 -4.16 -15.41
CA ILE A 55 -0.19 -5.61 -15.46
C ILE A 55 -0.01 -6.11 -16.89
N TYR A 56 -0.40 -5.32 -17.88
CA TYR A 56 -0.16 -5.63 -19.29
C TYR A 56 1.34 -5.77 -19.61
N ASP A 57 2.19 -4.88 -19.10
CA ASP A 57 3.65 -4.98 -19.30
C ASP A 57 4.21 -6.27 -18.69
N ILE A 58 3.77 -6.63 -17.49
CA ILE A 58 4.16 -7.88 -16.82
C ILE A 58 3.72 -9.09 -17.68
N MET A 59 2.49 -9.08 -18.18
CA MET A 59 1.99 -10.13 -19.08
C MET A 59 2.83 -10.22 -20.36
N ARG A 60 3.18 -9.08 -20.97
CA ARG A 60 4.02 -9.06 -22.17
C ARG A 60 5.41 -9.64 -21.91
N GLN A 61 6.03 -9.31 -20.78
CA GLN A 61 7.32 -9.87 -20.38
C GLN A 61 7.24 -11.39 -20.20
N LEU A 62 6.17 -11.91 -19.57
CA LEU A 62 5.95 -13.35 -19.41
C LEU A 62 5.77 -14.05 -20.75
N ARG A 63 4.97 -13.47 -21.65
CA ARG A 63 4.73 -14.00 -23.00
C ARG A 63 6.03 -14.11 -23.79
N ASN A 64 6.88 -13.09 -23.73
CA ASN A 64 8.16 -13.08 -24.42
C ASN A 64 9.17 -14.09 -23.86
N ARG A 65 9.12 -14.38 -22.54
CA ARG A 65 10.02 -15.35 -21.90
C ARG A 65 9.65 -16.79 -22.20
N LYS A 66 8.36 -17.15 -22.09
CA LYS A 66 7.86 -18.51 -22.29
C LYS A 66 6.44 -18.49 -22.88
N PRO A 67 6.31 -18.45 -24.22
CA PRO A 67 5.01 -18.34 -24.88
C PRO A 67 4.14 -19.58 -24.64
N ASP A 68 4.73 -20.79 -24.66
CA ASP A 68 3.99 -22.06 -24.57
C ASP A 68 3.22 -22.22 -23.24
N ASN A 69 3.73 -21.62 -22.16
CA ASN A 69 3.16 -21.68 -20.81
C ASN A 69 2.63 -20.34 -20.32
N PHE A 70 2.36 -19.40 -21.23
CA PHE A 70 2.00 -18.03 -20.91
C PHE A 70 0.81 -17.91 -19.94
N LYS A 71 -0.30 -18.62 -20.19
CA LYS A 71 -1.50 -18.56 -19.34
C LYS A 71 -1.22 -19.09 -17.93
N PHE A 72 -0.47 -20.18 -17.82
CA PHE A 72 -0.09 -20.77 -16.55
C PHE A 72 0.81 -19.83 -15.73
N LEU A 73 1.81 -19.22 -16.38
CA LEU A 73 2.71 -18.25 -15.72
C LEU A 73 1.98 -17.00 -15.26
N CYS A 74 1.04 -16.48 -16.07
CA CYS A 74 0.18 -15.38 -15.66
C CYS A 74 -0.67 -15.77 -14.44
N GLY A 75 -1.25 -16.96 -14.44
CA GLY A 75 -2.00 -17.48 -13.30
C GLY A 75 -1.15 -17.54 -12.03
N LYS A 76 0.06 -18.11 -12.12
CA LYS A 76 0.98 -18.23 -10.99
C LYS A 76 1.43 -16.87 -10.43
N GLN A 77 1.67 -15.87 -11.29
CA GLN A 77 2.23 -14.59 -10.86
C GLN A 77 1.17 -13.55 -10.49
N LEU A 78 0.04 -13.50 -11.21
CA LEU A 78 -0.93 -12.40 -11.10
C LEU A 78 -2.09 -12.69 -10.14
N LEU A 79 -2.50 -13.95 -10.00
CA LEU A 79 -3.64 -14.29 -9.14
C LEU A 79 -3.31 -14.00 -7.67
N GLY A 80 -4.24 -13.34 -6.98
CA GLY A 80 -4.08 -12.88 -5.61
C GLY A 80 -3.39 -11.52 -5.48
N MET A 81 -2.78 -10.98 -6.53
CA MET A 81 -2.19 -9.64 -6.49
C MET A 81 -3.27 -8.57 -6.30
N VAL A 82 -2.93 -7.53 -5.54
CA VAL A 82 -3.74 -6.31 -5.44
C VAL A 82 -3.20 -5.29 -6.42
N VAL A 83 -4.05 -4.87 -7.34
CA VAL A 83 -3.75 -3.87 -8.37
C VAL A 83 -4.48 -2.57 -8.08
N MET A 84 -3.93 -1.47 -8.56
CA MET A 84 -4.56 -0.16 -8.52
C MET A 84 -4.85 0.32 -9.94
N THR A 85 -6.05 0.81 -10.19
CA THR A 85 -6.44 1.41 -11.46
C THR A 85 -5.91 2.84 -11.56
N ILE A 86 -5.21 3.17 -12.63
CA ILE A 86 -4.53 4.47 -12.76
C ILE A 86 -5.50 5.66 -12.88
N TYR A 87 -6.70 5.43 -13.42
CA TYR A 87 -7.69 6.46 -13.74
C TYR A 87 -8.53 6.95 -12.55
N ASN A 88 -8.68 6.14 -11.50
CA ASN A 88 -9.46 6.51 -10.31
C ASN A 88 -8.85 6.03 -8.99
N GLN A 89 -7.63 5.46 -9.04
CA GLN A 89 -6.86 4.95 -7.91
C GLN A 89 -7.61 3.94 -7.02
N ARG A 90 -8.60 3.23 -7.56
CA ARG A 90 -9.29 2.15 -6.85
C ARG A 90 -8.43 0.89 -6.88
N THR A 91 -8.47 0.13 -5.79
CA THR A 91 -7.72 -1.12 -5.69
C THR A 91 -8.61 -2.34 -5.79
N TYR A 92 -8.15 -3.34 -6.54
CA TYR A 92 -8.85 -4.59 -6.78
C TYR A 92 -7.91 -5.77 -6.56
N ARG A 93 -8.43 -6.90 -6.10
CA ARG A 93 -7.69 -8.16 -6.06
C ARG A 93 -7.98 -8.91 -7.36
N ILE A 94 -6.93 -9.39 -8.03
CA ILE A 94 -7.08 -10.28 -9.19
C ILE A 94 -7.44 -11.66 -8.65
N ASP A 95 -8.64 -12.14 -8.96
CA ASP A 95 -9.09 -13.48 -8.58
C ASP A 95 -9.10 -14.45 -9.75
N ASP A 96 -9.13 -13.93 -10.99
CA ASP A 96 -9.03 -14.72 -12.21
C ASP A 96 -8.60 -13.85 -13.42
N ILE A 97 -8.34 -14.49 -14.56
CA ILE A 97 -8.09 -13.82 -15.84
C ILE A 97 -9.08 -14.36 -16.88
N ALA A 98 -9.93 -13.47 -17.41
CA ALA A 98 -10.91 -13.79 -18.44
C ALA A 98 -10.26 -13.77 -19.82
N TRP A 99 -9.69 -14.91 -20.22
CA TRP A 99 -9.00 -15.09 -21.51
C TRP A 99 -9.93 -15.05 -22.73
N ASN A 100 -11.23 -15.23 -22.52
CA ASN A 100 -12.27 -15.21 -23.55
C ASN A 100 -12.86 -13.82 -23.78
N LEU A 101 -12.49 -12.83 -22.97
CA LEU A 101 -12.95 -11.45 -23.08
C LEU A 101 -11.76 -10.54 -23.43
N THR A 102 -12.07 -9.46 -24.13
CA THR A 102 -11.11 -8.45 -24.60
C THR A 102 -11.68 -7.05 -24.39
N ALA A 103 -10.88 -6.01 -24.65
CA ALA A 103 -11.35 -4.62 -24.53
C ALA A 103 -12.50 -4.29 -25.52
N THR A 104 -12.61 -5.03 -26.63
CA THR A 104 -13.71 -4.89 -27.60
C THR A 104 -15.00 -5.60 -27.18
N SER A 105 -14.95 -6.43 -26.13
CA SER A 105 -16.13 -7.08 -25.59
C SER A 105 -17.08 -6.06 -24.96
N LYS A 106 -18.38 -6.35 -24.96
CA LYS A 106 -19.42 -5.50 -24.37
C LYS A 106 -19.79 -5.95 -22.97
N PHE A 107 -20.28 -5.01 -22.17
CA PHE A 107 -20.93 -5.27 -20.89
C PHE A 107 -22.10 -4.29 -20.69
N SER A 108 -23.05 -4.67 -19.84
CA SER A 108 -24.16 -3.79 -19.50
C SER A 108 -23.72 -2.74 -18.48
N CYS A 109 -23.81 -1.48 -18.87
CA CYS A 109 -23.56 -0.32 -18.02
C CYS A 109 -24.86 0.50 -17.94
N GLN A 110 -25.47 0.57 -16.75
CA GLN A 110 -26.71 1.34 -16.52
C GLN A 110 -27.88 0.97 -17.47
N GLY A 111 -27.93 -0.28 -17.93
CA GLY A 111 -28.97 -0.78 -18.84
C GLY A 111 -28.61 -0.70 -20.32
N GLU A 112 -27.54 -0.02 -20.69
CA GLU A 112 -27.04 0.04 -22.08
C GLU A 112 -25.84 -0.88 -22.28
N GLU A 113 -25.72 -1.48 -23.46
CA GLU A 113 -24.52 -2.24 -23.83
C GLU A 113 -23.44 -1.31 -24.36
N ILE A 114 -22.29 -1.31 -23.70
CA ILE A 114 -21.12 -0.53 -24.09
C ILE A 114 -19.88 -1.40 -24.13
N THR A 115 -18.94 -1.12 -25.03
CA THR A 115 -17.63 -1.80 -25.05
C THR A 115 -16.74 -1.28 -23.92
N TYR A 116 -15.75 -2.07 -23.48
CA TYR A 116 -14.76 -1.54 -22.52
C TYR A 116 -14.00 -0.35 -23.11
N LEU A 117 -13.65 -0.38 -24.41
CA LEU A 117 -13.02 0.75 -25.11
C LEU A 117 -13.80 2.05 -24.94
N ASP A 118 -15.08 2.03 -25.31
CA ASP A 118 -15.93 3.23 -25.29
C ASP A 118 -16.19 3.70 -23.86
N TYR A 119 -16.40 2.77 -22.92
CA TYR A 119 -16.59 3.11 -21.51
C TYR A 119 -15.40 3.85 -20.93
N TYR A 120 -14.18 3.35 -21.15
CA TYR A 120 -12.97 3.99 -20.60
C TYR A 120 -12.65 5.32 -21.29
N GLN A 121 -12.92 5.43 -22.59
CA GLN A 121 -12.76 6.67 -23.33
C GLN A 121 -13.78 7.74 -22.88
N ASN A 122 -15.05 7.38 -22.74
CA ASN A 122 -16.12 8.33 -22.43
C ASN A 122 -16.08 8.78 -20.96
N ASN A 123 -15.87 7.86 -20.02
CA ASN A 123 -16.00 8.16 -18.60
C ASN A 123 -14.70 8.66 -17.96
N TYR A 124 -13.55 8.25 -18.51
CA TYR A 124 -12.24 8.56 -17.92
C TYR A 124 -11.29 9.24 -18.91
N GLN A 125 -11.67 9.42 -20.17
CA GLN A 125 -10.80 9.98 -21.22
C GLN A 125 -9.50 9.19 -21.40
N VAL A 126 -9.57 7.87 -21.20
CA VAL A 126 -8.41 6.97 -21.30
C VAL A 126 -8.51 6.10 -22.55
N ARG A 127 -7.50 6.20 -23.40
CA ARG A 127 -7.35 5.37 -24.61
C ARG A 127 -6.59 4.08 -24.28
N ILE A 128 -7.19 2.95 -24.61
CA ILE A 128 -6.56 1.61 -24.52
C ILE A 128 -5.77 1.36 -25.81
N LYS A 129 -4.51 0.93 -25.69
CA LYS A 129 -3.61 0.74 -26.83
C LYS A 129 -3.72 -0.64 -27.45
N ASP A 130 -3.86 -1.69 -26.64
CA ASP A 130 -4.06 -3.06 -27.13
C ASP A 130 -5.51 -3.53 -26.89
N PRO A 131 -6.37 -3.55 -27.92
CA PRO A 131 -7.74 -4.01 -27.78
C PRO A 131 -7.88 -5.51 -27.52
N HIS A 132 -6.86 -6.30 -27.85
CA HIS A 132 -6.89 -7.78 -27.79
C HIS A 132 -6.35 -8.35 -26.48
N GLN A 133 -5.94 -7.49 -25.55
CA GLN A 133 -5.52 -7.93 -24.23
C GLN A 133 -6.68 -8.60 -23.47
N PRO A 134 -6.41 -9.66 -22.69
CA PRO A 134 -7.43 -10.31 -21.87
C PRO A 134 -7.85 -9.38 -20.72
N LEU A 135 -8.95 -9.71 -20.05
CA LEU A 135 -9.43 -8.94 -18.90
C LEU A 135 -9.03 -9.59 -17.56
N LEU A 136 -8.75 -8.77 -16.55
CA LEU A 136 -8.60 -9.24 -15.17
C LEU A 136 -9.98 -9.33 -14.52
N MET A 137 -10.26 -10.39 -13.78
CA MET A 137 -11.51 -10.53 -13.03
C MET A 137 -11.27 -10.36 -11.53
N SER A 138 -12.03 -9.48 -10.90
CA SER A 138 -12.09 -9.30 -9.45
C SER A 138 -13.45 -9.77 -8.96
N LYS A 139 -13.47 -10.76 -8.07
CA LYS A 139 -14.72 -11.34 -7.54
C LYS A 139 -15.22 -10.47 -6.38
N PRO A 140 -16.54 -10.24 -6.28
CA PRO A 140 -17.12 -9.50 -5.17
C PRO A 140 -16.86 -10.22 -3.84
N LYS A 141 -16.67 -9.45 -2.75
CA LYS A 141 -16.60 -10.07 -1.41
C LYS A 141 -17.99 -10.56 -1.00
N LYS A 142 -18.07 -11.44 -0.01
CA LYS A 142 -19.35 -11.93 0.56
C LYS A 142 -20.35 -10.83 0.90
N LYS A 143 -19.87 -9.64 1.29
CA LYS A 143 -20.71 -8.47 1.58
C LYS A 143 -21.28 -7.80 0.31
N ASP A 144 -20.54 -7.82 -0.79
CA ASP A 144 -20.91 -7.19 -2.05
C ASP A 144 -21.89 -8.05 -2.86
N LEU A 145 -21.76 -9.38 -2.76
CA LEU A 145 -22.73 -10.33 -3.31
C LEU A 145 -24.15 -10.09 -2.76
N ARG A 146 -24.27 -9.79 -1.47
CA ARG A 146 -25.56 -9.46 -0.83
C ARG A 146 -26.19 -8.16 -1.36
N ARG A 147 -25.39 -7.30 -2.00
CA ARG A 147 -25.84 -6.06 -2.64
C ARG A 147 -26.14 -6.23 -4.14
N GLY A 148 -26.06 -7.46 -4.67
CA GLY A 148 -26.27 -7.73 -6.09
C GLY A 148 -25.09 -7.34 -6.99
N ASN A 149 -23.93 -7.01 -6.42
CA ASN A 149 -22.75 -6.66 -7.22
C ASN A 149 -22.10 -7.93 -7.78
N GLY A 150 -21.96 -7.97 -9.11
CA GLY A 150 -21.27 -9.04 -9.83
C GLY A 150 -19.74 -8.91 -9.82
N SER A 151 -19.10 -9.81 -10.56
CA SER A 151 -17.65 -9.73 -10.85
C SER A 151 -17.31 -8.46 -11.63
N ILE A 152 -16.19 -7.85 -11.28
CA ILE A 152 -15.66 -6.66 -11.96
C ILE A 152 -14.56 -7.10 -12.92
N PHE A 153 -14.62 -6.61 -14.16
CA PHE A 153 -13.59 -6.85 -15.17
C PHE A 153 -12.76 -5.59 -15.38
N LEU A 154 -11.44 -5.75 -15.41
CA LEU A 154 -10.48 -4.65 -15.50
C LEU A 154 -9.52 -4.88 -16.67
N ILE A 155 -9.08 -3.77 -17.27
CA ILE A 155 -8.11 -3.78 -18.37
C ILE A 155 -6.70 -3.82 -17.78
N PRO A 156 -5.86 -4.85 -18.10
CA PRO A 156 -4.51 -4.96 -17.58
C PRO A 156 -3.62 -3.73 -17.81
N GLU A 157 -3.76 -3.06 -18.96
CA GLU A 157 -3.01 -1.85 -19.31
C GLU A 157 -3.32 -0.67 -18.38
N LEU A 158 -4.51 -0.66 -17.77
CA LEU A 158 -4.95 0.42 -16.88
C LEU A 158 -4.73 0.08 -15.40
N CYS A 159 -4.07 -1.04 -15.12
CA CYS A 159 -3.84 -1.55 -13.77
C CYS A 159 -2.34 -1.58 -13.49
N VAL A 160 -1.92 -1.07 -12.34
CA VAL A 160 -0.55 -1.20 -11.83
C VAL A 160 -0.51 -2.10 -10.61
N ALA A 161 0.53 -2.91 -10.49
CA ALA A 161 0.73 -3.75 -9.31
C ALA A 161 1.02 -2.89 -8.07
N THR A 162 0.38 -3.21 -6.95
CA THR A 162 0.69 -2.58 -5.67
C THR A 162 1.61 -3.44 -4.83
N GLY A 163 2.45 -2.80 -4.03
CA GLY A 163 3.40 -3.46 -3.15
C GLY A 163 4.67 -3.95 -3.85
N ILE A 164 5.51 -4.61 -3.05
CA ILE A 164 6.80 -5.17 -3.44
C ILE A 164 6.59 -6.66 -3.72
N SER A 165 7.07 -7.20 -4.87
CA SER A 165 7.03 -8.67 -5.12
C SER A 165 7.94 -9.40 -4.17
N ASP A 166 7.75 -10.71 -4.05
CA ASP A 166 8.70 -11.57 -3.34
C ASP A 166 10.08 -11.55 -3.99
N ASP A 167 10.17 -11.53 -5.33
CA ASP A 167 11.46 -11.36 -6.03
C ASP A 167 12.18 -10.07 -5.63
N MET A 168 11.43 -8.98 -5.50
CA MET A 168 11.96 -7.69 -5.05
C MET A 168 12.36 -7.74 -3.57
N ARG A 169 11.55 -8.37 -2.70
CA ARG A 169 11.90 -8.56 -1.29
C ARG A 169 13.19 -9.36 -1.10
N ASN A 170 13.44 -10.31 -2.00
CA ASN A 170 14.64 -11.14 -1.99
C ASN A 170 15.87 -10.43 -2.58
N ASP A 171 15.71 -9.26 -3.22
CA ASP A 171 16.82 -8.42 -3.67
C ASP A 171 17.30 -7.51 -2.52
N ASN A 172 18.40 -7.92 -1.89
CA ASN A 172 19.02 -7.18 -0.79
C ASN A 172 19.49 -5.77 -1.20
N SER A 173 19.84 -5.54 -2.46
CA SER A 173 20.30 -4.24 -2.96
C SER A 173 19.12 -3.27 -3.04
N LEU A 174 18.01 -3.73 -3.63
CA LEU A 174 16.75 -2.99 -3.66
C LEU A 174 16.26 -2.66 -2.25
N MET A 175 16.22 -3.64 -1.36
CA MET A 175 15.68 -3.44 -0.02
C MET A 175 16.50 -2.44 0.79
N ARG A 176 17.83 -2.39 0.63
CA ARG A 176 18.67 -1.35 1.24
C ARG A 176 18.32 0.04 0.71
N GLU A 177 18.10 0.19 -0.59
CA GLU A 177 17.73 1.48 -1.18
C GLU A 177 16.33 1.93 -0.69
N PHE A 178 15.40 0.99 -0.49
CA PHE A 178 14.08 1.28 0.08
C PHE A 178 14.10 1.63 1.57
N VAL A 179 15.10 1.16 2.32
CA VAL A 179 15.30 1.54 3.72
C VAL A 179 15.53 3.04 3.82
N ASP A 180 16.26 3.66 2.90
CA ASP A 180 16.51 5.11 2.94
C ASP A 180 15.23 5.93 2.78
N TYR A 181 14.26 5.43 2.00
CA TYR A 181 12.96 6.08 1.82
C TYR A 181 11.99 5.81 2.98
N THR A 182 12.03 4.61 3.58
CA THR A 182 11.01 4.18 4.55
C THR A 182 11.43 4.28 6.01
N ARG A 183 12.73 4.20 6.30
CA ARG A 183 13.26 4.18 7.66
C ARG A 183 13.36 5.60 8.18
N MET A 184 12.33 5.97 8.93
CA MET A 184 12.25 7.24 9.60
C MET A 184 12.71 7.11 11.05
N GLY A 185 13.79 7.81 11.41
CA GLY A 185 14.22 7.95 12.80
C GLY A 185 13.17 8.69 13.66
N PRO A 186 13.26 8.60 15.01
CA PRO A 186 12.25 9.16 15.91
C PRO A 186 11.95 10.65 15.67
N ASP A 187 12.98 11.48 15.53
CA ASP A 187 12.81 12.93 15.33
C ASP A 187 12.10 13.26 14.03
N LYS A 188 12.50 12.61 12.93
CA LYS A 188 11.84 12.76 11.63
C LYS A 188 10.38 12.30 11.69
N ARG A 189 10.08 11.27 12.49
CA ARG A 189 8.70 10.76 12.68
C ARG A 189 7.84 11.77 13.42
N VAL A 190 8.36 12.37 14.49
CA VAL A 190 7.69 13.47 15.20
C VAL A 190 7.45 14.66 14.26
N GLN A 191 8.43 15.04 13.44
CA GLN A 191 8.28 16.13 12.46
C GLN A 191 7.22 15.80 11.41
N ALA A 192 7.18 14.57 10.88
CA ALA A 192 6.18 14.14 9.91
C ALA A 192 4.76 14.20 10.50
N ILE A 193 4.58 13.77 11.75
CA ILE A 193 3.29 13.85 12.45
C ILE A 193 2.88 15.31 12.67
N ARG A 194 3.79 16.18 13.10
CA ARG A 194 3.52 17.62 13.24
C ARG A 194 3.13 18.26 11.90
N LYS A 195 3.87 17.97 10.83
CA LYS A 195 3.54 18.44 9.47
C LYS A 195 2.17 17.94 9.00
N PHE A 196 1.80 16.70 9.34
CA PHE A 196 0.45 16.20 9.07
C PHE A 196 -0.61 16.99 9.84
N SER A 197 -0.40 17.21 11.14
CA SER A 197 -1.28 18.01 11.99
C SER A 197 -1.48 19.42 11.42
N SER A 198 -0.39 20.15 11.11
CA SER A 198 -0.46 21.49 10.51
C SER A 198 -1.28 21.51 9.21
N ARG A 199 -1.02 20.57 8.29
CA ARG A 199 -1.78 20.47 7.03
C ARG A 199 -3.28 20.20 7.24
N LEU A 200 -3.62 19.45 8.30
CA LEU A 200 -5.00 19.14 8.64
C LEU A 200 -5.74 20.41 9.09
N PHE A 201 -5.09 21.25 9.89
CA PHE A 201 -5.63 22.52 10.36
C PHE A 201 -5.55 23.67 9.35
N GLU A 202 -4.63 23.65 8.39
CA GLU A 202 -4.60 24.65 7.31
C GLU A 202 -5.76 24.49 6.32
N ASN A 203 -6.43 23.34 6.33
CA ASN A 203 -7.52 23.06 5.41
C ASN A 203 -8.88 23.52 5.97
N GLU A 204 -9.41 24.60 5.39
CA GLU A 204 -10.70 25.19 5.80
C GLU A 204 -11.87 24.21 5.73
N LYS A 205 -11.87 23.25 4.79
CA LYS A 205 -12.93 22.23 4.73
C LYS A 205 -12.88 21.29 5.93
N VAL A 206 -11.68 20.95 6.40
CA VAL A 206 -11.51 20.09 7.58
C VAL A 206 -11.92 20.85 8.84
N LYS A 207 -11.52 22.12 8.98
CA LYS A 207 -11.97 22.98 10.09
C LYS A 207 -13.49 23.07 10.15
N ALA A 208 -14.14 23.33 9.02
CA ALA A 208 -15.60 23.41 8.95
C ALA A 208 -16.27 22.10 9.39
N GLU A 209 -15.76 20.95 8.94
CA GLU A 209 -16.27 19.64 9.34
C GLU A 209 -16.07 19.41 10.85
N LEU A 210 -14.87 19.65 11.39
CA LEU A 210 -14.59 19.49 12.82
C LEU A 210 -15.49 20.38 13.68
N ASN A 211 -15.67 21.64 13.30
CA ASN A 211 -16.56 22.58 13.97
C ASN A 211 -18.02 22.12 13.93
N HIS A 212 -18.48 21.56 12.80
CA HIS A 212 -19.83 21.01 12.66
C HIS A 212 -20.10 19.88 13.65
N TRP A 213 -19.09 19.03 13.90
CA TRP A 213 -19.17 17.96 14.89
C TRP A 213 -18.85 18.39 16.33
N GLY A 214 -18.47 19.66 16.55
CA GLY A 214 -18.01 20.14 17.86
C GLY A 214 -16.72 19.45 18.33
N LEU A 215 -15.88 19.03 17.39
CA LEU A 215 -14.62 18.32 17.65
C LEU A 215 -13.42 19.26 17.46
N GLU A 216 -12.38 19.05 18.26
CA GLU A 216 -11.08 19.70 18.10
C GLU A 216 -9.97 18.68 18.36
N PHE A 217 -8.89 18.74 17.58
CA PHE A 217 -7.71 17.94 17.83
C PHE A 217 -6.66 18.75 18.60
N SER A 218 -5.93 18.09 19.50
CA SER A 218 -4.74 18.67 20.11
C SER A 218 -3.66 18.92 19.05
N GLN A 219 -3.03 20.09 19.09
CA GLN A 219 -1.86 20.41 18.26
C GLN A 219 -0.54 19.87 18.84
N GLU A 220 -0.55 19.51 20.13
CA GLU A 220 0.57 18.83 20.79
C GLU A 220 0.41 17.31 20.78
N LEU A 221 1.54 16.61 20.75
CA LEU A 221 1.57 15.16 20.93
C LEU A 221 1.23 14.81 22.39
N SER A 222 0.38 13.80 22.56
CA SER A 222 0.03 13.28 23.89
C SER A 222 1.30 12.78 24.60
N LYS A 223 1.50 13.28 25.82
CA LYS A 223 2.61 12.85 26.69
C LYS A 223 2.16 11.63 27.49
N VAL A 224 3.02 10.62 27.55
CA VAL A 224 2.78 9.39 28.32
C VAL A 224 3.89 9.24 29.34
N ARG A 225 3.52 8.95 30.60
CA ARG A 225 4.49 8.65 31.65
C ARG A 225 4.94 7.19 31.51
N GLY A 226 6.13 7.00 30.94
CA GLY A 226 6.79 5.70 30.88
C GLY A 226 7.67 5.41 32.10
N ARG A 227 8.21 4.19 32.15
CA ARG A 227 9.27 3.78 33.08
C ARG A 227 10.32 2.95 32.33
N VAL A 228 11.58 3.11 32.67
CA VAL A 228 12.69 2.28 32.17
C VAL A 228 12.92 1.17 33.19
N LEU A 229 12.85 -0.08 32.76
CA LEU A 229 13.12 -1.23 33.62
C LEU A 229 14.62 -1.35 33.90
N PRO A 230 15.03 -1.81 35.09
CA PRO A 230 16.41 -2.17 35.34
C PRO A 230 16.83 -3.33 34.42
N PRO A 231 18.13 -3.44 34.08
CA PRO A 231 18.62 -4.58 33.33
C PRO A 231 18.53 -5.86 34.19
N GLU A 232 18.35 -6.99 33.53
CA GLU A 232 18.27 -8.29 34.18
C GLU A 232 19.65 -8.94 34.30
N ILE A 233 19.77 -9.91 35.20
CA ILE A 233 20.97 -10.74 35.33
C ILE A 233 20.82 -11.95 34.40
N ILE A 234 21.78 -12.12 33.50
CA ILE A 234 21.91 -13.27 32.62
C ILE A 234 22.83 -14.29 33.29
N THR A 235 22.33 -15.53 33.41
CA THR A 235 23.06 -16.66 34.00
C THR A 235 23.45 -17.66 32.93
N GLN A 236 24.74 -17.96 32.80
CA GLN A 236 25.27 -18.96 31.86
C GLN A 236 26.31 -19.86 32.56
N GLY A 237 25.92 -21.10 32.86
CA GLY A 237 26.75 -22.00 33.66
C GLY A 237 26.99 -21.41 35.05
N SER A 238 28.26 -21.24 35.43
CA SER A 238 28.67 -20.59 36.68
C SER A 238 28.87 -19.07 36.56
N HIS A 239 28.59 -18.48 35.40
CA HIS A 239 28.81 -17.06 35.15
C HIS A 239 27.51 -16.26 35.25
N TYR A 240 27.66 -15.03 35.76
CA TYR A 240 26.59 -14.06 35.96
C TYR A 240 27.05 -12.74 35.35
N PHE A 241 26.28 -12.20 34.42
CA PHE A 241 26.54 -10.91 33.81
C PHE A 241 25.23 -10.16 33.56
N SER A 242 25.30 -8.88 33.26
CA SER A 242 24.13 -8.05 32.94
C SER A 242 24.43 -7.21 31.71
N TYR A 243 23.41 -6.60 31.11
CA TYR A 243 23.54 -5.81 29.90
C TYR A 243 23.30 -4.33 30.17
N ASN A 244 23.87 -3.46 29.32
CA ASN A 244 23.57 -2.03 29.37
C ASN A 244 22.17 -1.78 28.80
N VAL A 245 21.28 -1.10 29.54
CA VAL A 245 19.93 -0.78 29.04
C VAL A 245 19.96 0.12 27.79
N ALA A 246 20.99 0.96 27.66
CA ALA A 246 21.16 1.82 26.48
C ALA A 246 21.60 1.04 25.22
N GLU A 247 22.28 -0.08 25.42
CA GLU A 247 22.75 -0.98 24.37
C GLU A 247 22.47 -2.42 24.82
N PRO A 248 21.22 -2.91 24.67
CA PRO A 248 20.80 -4.21 25.20
C PRO A 248 21.33 -5.36 24.35
N ASP A 249 22.65 -5.45 24.27
CA ASP A 249 23.43 -6.49 23.61
C ASP A 249 24.43 -7.05 24.63
N TRP A 250 24.45 -8.37 24.75
CA TRP A 250 25.33 -9.13 25.64
C TRP A 250 26.19 -10.14 24.86
N LEU A 251 26.25 -10.03 23.52
CA LEU A 251 27.05 -10.92 22.68
C LEU A 251 28.55 -10.85 23.01
N LYS A 252 29.03 -9.66 23.40
CA LYS A 252 30.43 -9.49 23.82
C LYS A 252 30.72 -10.24 25.12
N ASP A 253 29.79 -10.18 26.07
CA ASP A 253 29.90 -10.82 27.38
C ASP A 253 29.81 -12.35 27.27
N VAL A 254 29.10 -12.86 26.25
CA VAL A 254 29.00 -14.31 25.97
C VAL A 254 30.22 -14.86 25.22
N ARG A 255 30.81 -14.11 24.27
CA ARG A 255 31.82 -14.63 23.32
C ARG A 255 33.22 -14.89 23.91
N GLY A 256 33.45 -14.60 25.18
CA GLY A 256 34.71 -14.88 25.88
C GLY A 256 34.66 -16.05 26.87
N MET A 257 33.53 -16.77 26.95
CA MET A 257 33.25 -17.76 28.01
C MET A 257 33.24 -19.23 27.53
N ALA A 258 33.84 -19.51 26.36
CA ALA A 258 34.06 -20.86 25.83
C ALA A 258 35.53 -21.28 25.95
#